data_AF-A0A7C7GJR5-F1
#
_entry.id   AF-A0A7C7GJR5-F1
#
_cell.length_a   1.000
_cell.length_b   1.000
_cell.length_c   1.000
_cell.angle_alpha   90.00
_cell.angle_beta   90.00
_cell.angle_gamma   90.00
#
_symmetry.space_group_name_H-M   'P 1'
#
loop_
_entity.id
_entity.type
_entity.pdbx_description
1 polymer ?
#
loop_
_entity_poly.entity_id
_entity_poly.type
_entity_poly.pdbx_seq_one_letter_code
_entity_poly.pdbx_strand_id
1 'polypeptide(L)'
;MVGRKLLAQMIVLLSAVGIIYAEGSIIGTITFEGKAPKMKPLRLDADPICVANNEIAPKKEWLILDENKGVKNVLVFCNRRIKY
;
A
#
# COMPACT_ATOMS: atom_id res chain seq x y z
N MET A 1 -37.67 9.37 -37.73
CA MET A 1 -36.45 10.10 -37.24
C MET A 1 -36.29 10.05 -35.71
N VAL A 2 -37.36 9.90 -34.93
CA VAL A 2 -37.36 9.87 -33.45
C VAL A 2 -36.64 8.64 -32.86
N GLY A 3 -36.85 7.43 -33.40
CA GLY A 3 -36.22 6.20 -32.88
C GLY A 3 -34.69 6.19 -32.94
N ARG A 4 -34.11 6.82 -33.97
CA ARG A 4 -32.65 6.95 -34.16
C ARG A 4 -32.03 7.92 -33.14
N LYS A 5 -32.79 8.95 -32.72
CA LYS A 5 -32.41 9.90 -31.67
C LYS A 5 -32.50 9.26 -30.27
N LEU A 6 -33.55 8.48 -30.00
CA LEU A 6 -33.71 7.71 -28.76
C LEU A 6 -32.59 6.67 -28.58
N LEU A 7 -32.24 5.94 -29.64
CA LEU A 7 -31.12 4.99 -29.63
C LEU A 7 -29.78 5.68 -29.32
N ALA A 8 -29.52 6.84 -29.94
CA ALA A 8 -28.32 7.62 -29.67
C ALA A 8 -28.28 8.13 -28.22
N GLN A 9 -29.41 8.61 -27.69
CA GLN A 9 -29.49 9.06 -26.29
C GLN A 9 -29.25 7.91 -25.29
N MET A 10 -29.77 6.72 -25.57
CA MET A 10 -29.54 5.54 -24.73
C MET A 10 -28.08 5.11 -24.71
N ILE A 11 -27.38 5.16 -25.84
CA ILE A 11 -25.96 4.83 -25.93
C ILE A 11 -25.10 5.82 -25.13
N VAL A 12 -25.42 7.12 -25.21
CA VAL A 12 -24.71 8.17 -24.45
C VAL A 12 -24.94 8.02 -22.94
N LEU A 13 -26.15 7.64 -22.53
CA LEU A 13 -26.45 7.41 -21.12
C LEU A 13 -25.68 6.20 -20.56
N LEU A 14 -25.61 5.10 -21.31
CA LEU A 14 -24.88 3.90 -20.89
C LEU A 14 -23.37 4.14 -20.77
N SER A 15 -22.77 4.89 -21.69
CA SER A 15 -21.33 5.15 -21.66
C SER A 15 -20.93 6.08 -20.51
N ALA A 16 -21.78 7.03 -20.13
CA ALA A 16 -21.53 7.92 -19.00
C ALA A 16 -21.45 7.16 -17.66
N VAL A 17 -22.27 6.11 -17.49
CA VAL A 17 -22.26 5.29 -16.27
C VAL A 17 -20.94 4.52 -16.12
N GLY A 18 -20.40 3.98 -17.22
CA GLY A 18 -19.14 3.20 -17.18
C GLY A 18 -17.91 3.98 -16.70
N ILE A 19 -17.87 5.31 -16.92
CA ILE A 19 -16.75 6.17 -16.51
C ILE A 19 -16.76 6.42 -15.00
N ILE A 20 -17.95 6.44 -14.37
CA ILE A 20 -18.11 6.72 -12.94
C ILE A 20 -17.62 5.54 -12.08
N TYR A 21 -17.67 4.31 -12.62
CA TYR A 21 -17.26 3.08 -11.94
C TYR A 21 -15.87 2.58 -12.34
N ALA A 22 -15.07 3.40 -13.04
CA ALA A 22 -13.69 3.06 -13.35
C ALA A 22 -12.81 3.17 -12.09
N GLU A 23 -12.78 2.11 -11.30
CA GLU A 23 -11.87 1.96 -10.16
C GLU A 23 -10.52 1.40 -10.65
N GLY A 24 -9.43 2.10 -10.37
CA GLY A 24 -8.06 1.63 -10.60
C GLY A 24 -7.47 1.03 -9.35
N SER A 25 -6.84 -0.13 -9.51
CA SER A 25 -6.06 -0.77 -8.46
C SER A 25 -4.56 -0.64 -8.75
N ILE A 26 -3.78 -0.29 -7.74
CA ILE A 26 -2.31 -0.38 -7.80
C ILE A 26 -1.91 -1.67 -7.09
N ILE A 27 -1.45 -2.64 -7.88
CA ILE A 27 -0.98 -3.93 -7.39
C ILE A 27 0.50 -4.04 -7.71
N GLY A 28 1.31 -4.34 -6.71
CA GLY A 28 2.75 -4.53 -6.89
C GLY A 28 3.40 -5.14 -5.66
N THR A 29 4.62 -5.63 -5.83
CA THR A 29 5.44 -6.22 -4.76
C THR A 29 6.54 -5.25 -4.39
N ILE A 30 6.73 -5.02 -3.09
CA ILE A 30 7.81 -4.20 -2.56
C ILE A 30 8.95 -5.12 -2.11
N THR A 31 10.11 -4.98 -2.73
CA THR A 31 11.32 -5.75 -2.39
C THR A 31 12.43 -4.83 -1.89
N PHE A 32 13.28 -5.36 -1.03
CA PHE A 32 14.45 -4.66 -0.54
C PHE A 32 15.64 -4.84 -1.48
N GLU A 33 16.19 -3.74 -1.99
CA GLU A 33 17.37 -3.78 -2.85
C GLU A 33 18.68 -3.88 -2.06
N GLY A 34 19.63 -4.67 -2.57
CA GLY A 34 20.96 -4.83 -1.97
C GLY A 34 21.07 -5.95 -0.94
N LYS A 35 22.09 -5.84 -0.07
CA LYS A 35 22.33 -6.79 1.04
C LYS A 35 21.53 -6.35 2.26
N ALA A 36 20.82 -7.29 2.89
CA ALA A 36 20.08 -7.03 4.11
C ALA A 36 21.02 -6.47 5.20
N PRO A 37 20.70 -5.32 5.83
CA PRO A 37 21.53 -4.76 6.87
C PRO A 37 21.53 -5.67 8.10
N LYS A 38 22.68 -5.75 8.79
CA LYS A 38 22.73 -6.40 10.10
C LYS A 38 21.88 -5.60 11.09
N MET A 39 20.82 -6.21 11.60
CA MET A 39 19.89 -5.53 12.50
C MET A 39 20.56 -5.22 13.85
N LYS A 40 20.54 -3.94 14.23
CA LYS A 40 20.94 -3.50 15.57
C LYS A 40 19.81 -3.75 16.59
N PRO A 41 20.12 -3.97 17.87
CA PRO A 41 19.13 -4.00 18.95
C PRO A 41 18.28 -2.72 18.94
N LEU A 42 16.98 -2.87 19.16
CA LEU A 42 16.11 -1.71 19.37
C LEU A 42 16.42 -1.14 20.76
N ARG A 43 16.74 0.15 20.79
CA ARG A 43 16.99 0.89 22.03
C ARG A 43 15.67 1.30 22.65
N LEU A 44 15.19 0.49 23.59
CA LEU A 44 14.02 0.84 24.41
C LEU A 44 14.38 1.69 25.64
N ASP A 45 15.66 1.85 25.93
CA ASP A 45 16.19 2.68 27.03
C ASP A 45 15.95 4.19 26.84
N ALA A 46 15.41 4.58 25.69
CA ALA A 46 14.94 5.94 25.44
C ALA A 46 13.65 6.29 26.22
N ASP A 47 12.86 5.29 26.63
CA ASP A 47 11.63 5.48 27.43
C ASP A 47 11.66 4.58 28.68
N PRO A 48 11.76 5.15 29.89
CA PRO A 48 11.84 4.38 31.13
C PRO A 48 10.59 3.53 31.40
N ILE A 49 9.41 3.90 30.87
CA ILE A 49 8.17 3.13 31.01
C ILE A 49 8.24 1.87 30.14
N CYS A 50 8.73 2.01 28.91
CA CYS A 50 8.93 0.86 28.03
C CYS A 50 9.97 -0.13 28.58
N VAL A 51 11.03 0.36 29.24
CA VAL A 51 12.00 -0.52 29.90
C VAL A 51 11.38 -1.26 31.09
N ALA A 52 10.62 -0.56 31.93
CA ALA A 52 10.04 -1.13 33.14
C ALA A 52 9.02 -2.25 32.85
N ASN A 53 8.28 -2.13 31.74
CA ASN A 53 7.19 -3.04 31.39
C ASN A 53 7.60 -4.17 30.44
N ASN A 54 8.88 -4.28 30.06
CA ASN A 54 9.31 -5.26 29.08
C ASN A 54 10.07 -6.42 29.75
N GLU A 55 9.36 -7.53 29.98
CA GLU A 55 9.91 -8.74 30.60
C GLU A 55 10.94 -9.47 29.69
N ILE A 56 10.85 -9.24 28.38
CA ILE A 56 11.68 -9.91 27.37
C ILE A 56 12.43 -8.85 26.56
N ALA A 57 13.72 -9.07 26.32
CA ALA A 57 14.51 -8.17 25.49
C ALA A 57 13.83 -7.94 24.12
N PRO A 58 13.73 -6.69 23.65
CA PRO A 58 13.05 -6.36 22.40
C PRO A 58 13.73 -7.06 21.22
N LYS A 59 12.90 -7.66 20.36
CA LYS A 59 13.38 -8.30 19.15
C LYS A 59 13.88 -7.25 18.16
N LYS A 60 14.87 -7.65 17.36
CA LYS A 60 15.44 -6.84 16.28
C LYS A 60 14.51 -6.92 15.06
N GLU A 61 13.41 -6.18 15.07
CA GLU A 61 12.31 -6.36 14.09
C GLU A 61 12.01 -5.09 13.27
N TRP A 62 12.99 -4.21 13.08
CA TRP A 62 12.79 -2.99 12.29
C TRP A 62 12.80 -3.20 10.77
N LEU A 63 13.40 -4.30 10.27
CA LEU A 63 13.33 -4.72 8.86
C LEU A 63 13.31 -6.24 8.78
N ILE A 64 12.16 -6.81 8.41
CA ILE A 64 11.96 -8.25 8.27
C ILE A 64 11.82 -8.55 6.79
N LEU A 65 12.72 -9.39 6.28
CA LEU A 65 12.75 -9.83 4.89
C LEU A 65 12.47 -11.33 4.80
N ASP A 66 11.76 -11.74 3.75
CA ASP A 66 11.67 -13.15 3.36
C ASP A 66 12.87 -13.60 2.51
N GLU A 67 12.84 -14.86 2.05
CA GLU A 67 13.87 -15.46 1.20
C GLU A 67 14.09 -14.72 -0.12
N ASN A 68 13.05 -14.03 -0.62
CA ASN A 68 13.04 -13.26 -1.86
C ASN A 68 13.26 -11.75 -1.64
N LYS A 69 13.66 -11.34 -0.42
CA LYS A 69 13.80 -9.94 -0.01
C LYS A 69 12.48 -9.15 -0.01
N GLY A 70 11.34 -9.83 0.04
CA GLY A 70 10.03 -9.22 0.28
C GLY A 70 9.96 -8.64 1.69
N VAL A 71 9.39 -7.44 1.82
CA VAL A 71 9.33 -6.72 3.10
C VAL A 71 8.02 -7.04 3.82
N LYS A 72 8.10 -7.53 5.06
CA LYS A 72 6.91 -7.95 5.84
C LYS A 72 6.06 -6.79 6.37
N ASN A 73 6.70 -5.70 6.82
CA ASN A 73 6.03 -4.51 7.36
C ASN A 73 6.44 -3.28 6.57
N VAL A 74 5.52 -2.68 5.83
CA VAL A 74 5.75 -1.46 5.04
C VAL A 74 4.60 -0.49 5.26
N LEU A 75 4.93 0.76 5.60
CA LEU A 75 3.98 1.87 5.53
C LEU A 75 4.17 2.55 4.18
N VAL A 76 3.14 2.49 3.34
CA VAL A 76 3.15 3.07 2.00
C VAL A 76 2.36 4.37 2.03
N PHE A 77 2.97 5.46 1.58
CA PHE A 77 2.28 6.74 1.39
C PHE A 77 1.97 6.94 -0.09
N CYS A 78 0.68 6.92 -0.43
CA CYS A 78 0.20 7.25 -1.77
C CYS A 78 -0.17 8.74 -1.83
N ASN A 79 0.63 9.54 -2.54
CA ASN A 79 0.29 10.93 -2.77
C ASN A 79 -0.77 11.08 -3.88
N ARG A 80 -1.65 12.07 -3.76
CA ARG A 80 -2.77 12.34 -4.68
C ARG A 80 -2.29 12.86 -6.05
N ARG A 81 -1.79 11.96 -6.89
CA ARG A 81 -1.77 12.03 -8.36
C ARG A 81 -1.63 10.62 -8.95
N ILE A 82 -2.63 9.77 -8.75
CA ILE A 82 -2.79 8.58 -9.59
C ILE A 82 -3.64 9.07 -10.77
N LYS A 83 -2.98 9.47 -11.87
CA LYS A 83 -3.67 9.86 -13.11
C LYS A 83 -4.08 8.57 -13.82
N TYR A 84 -5.37 8.47 -14.11
CA TYR A 84 -5.93 7.56 -15.10
C TYR A 84 -5.70 8.14 -16.51
#